data_AF-A0A1G0NZ57-F1
#
_entry.id   AF-A0A1G0NZ57-F1
#
_cell.length_a   1.000
_cell.length_b   1.000
_cell.length_c   1.000
_cell.angle_alpha   90.00
_cell.angle_beta   90.00
_cell.angle_gamma   90.00
#
_symmetry.space_group_name_H-M   'P 1'
#
loop_
_entity.id
_entity.type
_entity.pdbx_description
1 polymer ?
#
loop_
_entity_poly.entity_id
_entity_poly.type
_entity_poly.pdbx_seq_one_letter_code
_entity_poly.pdbx_strand_id
1 'polypeptide(L)'
;MLLSDIPAISGKQLIKLLVFDGWIIKKKATHGLSLYKKINNRHIVTTIPDKKDSLPDGTLYAILSKKQTQIGRDGLLKLLDKYGMPANE
;
A
#
# COMPACT_ATOMS: atom_id res chain seq x y z
N MET A 1 -19.55 3.41 -15.07
CA MET A 1 -18.71 2.61 -14.15
C MET A 1 -18.36 3.54 -12.99
N LEU A 2 -18.92 3.31 -11.81
CA LEU A 2 -18.86 4.25 -10.68
C LEU A 2 -17.41 4.35 -10.17
N LEU A 3 -17.01 5.55 -9.73
CA LEU A 3 -15.71 5.88 -9.13
C LEU A 3 -15.43 5.17 -7.78
N SER A 4 -16.26 4.22 -7.34
CA SER A 4 -16.44 3.82 -5.94
C SER A 4 -16.04 2.38 -5.65
N ASP A 5 -14.80 2.01 -5.95
CA ASP A 5 -14.49 0.58 -6.13
C ASP A 5 -13.13 0.18 -5.53
N ILE A 6 -12.51 1.06 -4.72
CA ILE A 6 -11.38 0.72 -3.85
C ILE A 6 -11.87 0.80 -2.41
N PRO A 7 -11.72 -0.25 -1.59
CA PRO A 7 -12.15 -0.20 -0.21
C PRO A 7 -11.31 0.80 0.58
N ALA A 8 -11.96 1.52 1.50
CA ALA A 8 -11.27 2.35 2.47
C ALA A 8 -10.28 1.49 3.26
N ILE A 9 -9.02 1.93 3.30
CA ILE A 9 -7.92 1.21 3.93
C ILE A 9 -7.01 2.18 4.66
N SER A 10 -6.63 1.84 5.89
CA SER A 10 -5.66 2.63 6.63
C SER A 10 -4.25 2.40 6.07
N GLY A 11 -3.36 3.36 6.35
CA GLY A 11 -1.97 3.19 5.95
C GLY A 11 -1.30 2.01 6.63
N LYS A 12 -1.64 1.71 7.89
CA LYS A 12 -1.18 0.51 8.60
C LYS A 12 -1.63 -0.79 7.92
N GLN A 13 -2.88 -0.87 7.51
CA GLN A 13 -3.41 -2.04 6.80
C GLN A 13 -2.72 -2.23 5.46
N LEU A 14 -2.53 -1.14 4.70
CA LEU A 14 -1.81 -1.18 3.42
C LEU A 14 -0.36 -1.64 3.60
N ILE A 15 0.33 -1.18 4.65
CA ILE A 15 1.68 -1.64 4.98
C ILE A 15 1.70 -3.16 5.23
N LYS A 16 0.76 -3.69 6.02
CA LYS A 16 0.65 -5.14 6.28
C LYS A 16 0.44 -5.93 4.98
N LEU A 17 -0.47 -5.49 4.10
CA LEU A 17 -0.70 -6.13 2.79
C LEU A 17 0.54 -6.15 1.91
N LEU A 18 1.26 -5.02 1.84
CA LEU A 18 2.50 -4.95 1.05
C LEU A 18 3.59 -5.85 1.65
N VAL A 19 3.68 -5.96 2.97
CA VAL A 19 4.60 -6.91 3.60
C VAL A 19 4.23 -8.36 3.24
N PHE A 20 2.95 -8.72 3.23
CA PHE A 20 2.49 -10.03 2.74
C PHE A 20 2.76 -10.27 1.25
N ASP A 21 2.87 -9.20 0.46
CA ASP A 21 3.31 -9.22 -0.94
C ASP A 21 4.84 -9.26 -1.10
N GLY A 22 5.60 -9.30 0.00
CA GLY A 22 7.06 -9.39 0.00
C GLY A 22 7.78 -8.03 -0.06
N TRP A 23 7.10 -6.94 0.28
CA TRP A 23 7.77 -5.68 0.58
C TRP A 23 8.46 -5.74 1.95
N ILE A 24 9.59 -5.06 2.07
CA ILE A 24 10.39 -5.04 3.30
C ILE A 24 10.33 -3.64 3.90
N ILE A 25 9.98 -3.54 5.19
CA ILE A 25 10.07 -2.29 5.96
C ILE A 25 11.55 -1.96 6.19
N LYS A 26 11.99 -0.77 5.78
CA LYS A 26 13.38 -0.34 5.90
C LYS A 26 13.62 0.56 7.10
N LYS A 27 12.81 1.61 7.25
CA LYS A 27 12.99 2.60 8.31
C LYS A 27 11.70 3.37 8.59
N LYS A 28 11.63 3.96 9.76
CA LYS A 28 10.68 5.03 10.07
C LYS A 28 11.07 6.30 9.32
N ALA A 29 10.10 6.94 8.69
CA ALA A 29 10.20 8.24 8.06
C ALA A 29 9.35 9.25 8.83
N THR A 30 9.54 10.54 8.55
CA THR A 30 8.82 11.64 9.22
C THR A 30 7.30 11.49 9.16
N HIS A 31 6.80 10.91 8.07
CA HIS A 31 5.36 10.81 7.81
C HIS A 31 4.85 9.38 7.69
N GLY A 32 5.61 8.37 8.12
CA GLY A 32 5.18 6.96 8.06
C GLY A 32 6.33 5.97 7.99
N LEU A 33 6.11 4.83 7.34
CA LEU A 33 7.14 3.80 7.14
C LEU A 33 7.62 3.77 5.69
N SER A 34 8.94 3.65 5.51
CA SER A 34 9.53 3.43 4.21
C SER A 34 9.62 1.93 3.92
N LEU A 35 9.02 1.51 2.80
CA LEU A 35 9.00 0.15 2.31
C LEU A 35 9.81 0.04 1.02
N TYR A 36 10.35 -1.15 0.80
CA TYR A 36 11.22 -1.46 -0.32
C TYR A 36 10.84 -2.79 -0.96
N LYS A 37 10.88 -2.86 -2.29
CA LYS A 37 10.80 -4.13 -3.05
C LYS A 37 11.63 -4.03 -4.32
N LYS A 38 12.24 -5.16 -4.72
CA LYS A 38 12.91 -5.30 -6.03
C LYS A 38 11.88 -5.81 -7.05
N ILE A 39 11.62 -5.05 -8.10
CA ILE A 39 10.66 -5.38 -9.18
C ILE A 39 11.37 -5.19 -10.51
N ASN A 40 11.42 -6.23 -11.36
CA ASN A 40 12.06 -6.20 -12.70
C ASN A 40 13.46 -5.57 -12.69
N ASN A 41 14.29 -6.03 -11.74
CA ASN A 41 15.64 -5.54 -11.49
C ASN A 41 15.78 -4.07 -11.07
N ARG A 42 14.67 -3.40 -10.72
CA ARG A 42 14.65 -2.05 -10.15
C ARG A 42 14.32 -2.10 -8.67
N HIS A 43 14.99 -1.25 -7.91
CA HIS A 43 14.68 -1.00 -6.52
C HIS A 43 13.59 0.06 -6.45
N ILE A 44 12.44 -0.31 -5.91
CA ILE A 44 11.33 0.60 -5.68
C ILE A 44 11.23 0.85 -4.19
N VAL A 45 11.13 2.13 -3.82
CA VAL A 45 10.96 2.59 -2.45
C VAL A 45 9.75 3.50 -2.41
N THR A 46 8.90 3.28 -1.42
CA THR A 46 7.77 4.17 -1.13
C THR A 46 7.68 4.44 0.37
N THR A 47 7.06 5.55 0.74
CA THR A 47 6.75 5.88 2.13
C THR A 47 5.24 5.89 2.28
N ILE A 48 4.72 5.07 3.19
CA ILE A 48 3.30 4.96 3.46
C ILE A 48 3.00 5.52 4.84
N PRO A 49 2.02 6.44 4.97
CA PRO A 49 1.59 6.91 6.27
C PRO A 49 1.20 5.76 7.19
N ASP A 50 1.62 5.76 8.45
CA ASP A 50 1.37 4.68 9.41
C ASP A 50 0.23 5.03 10.40
N LYS A 51 -0.77 5.76 9.89
CA LYS A 51 -1.96 6.19 10.64
C LYS A 51 -3.06 5.13 10.60
N LYS A 52 -3.90 5.13 11.65
CA LYS A 52 -5.10 4.26 11.77
C LYS A 52 -6.28 4.74 10.93
N ASP A 53 -6.32 6.03 10.62
CA ASP A 53 -7.35 6.59 9.75
C ASP A 53 -7.20 6.05 8.33
N SER A 54 -8.32 5.97 7.62
CA SER A 54 -8.32 5.60 6.21
C SER A 54 -7.53 6.62 5.40
N LEU A 55 -6.74 6.14 4.43
CA LEU A 55 -6.03 7.01 3.51
C LEU A 55 -7.05 7.77 2.64
N PRO A 56 -6.88 9.08 2.43
CA PRO A 56 -7.65 9.79 1.41
C PRO A 56 -7.42 9.16 0.04
N ASP A 57 -8.45 9.10 -0.80
CA ASP A 57 -8.41 8.43 -2.11
C ASP A 57 -7.20 8.87 -2.94
N GLY A 58 -6.95 10.18 -3.05
CA GLY A 58 -5.81 10.71 -3.80
C GLY A 58 -4.45 10.20 -3.28
N THR A 59 -4.30 10.07 -1.96
CA THR A 59 -3.11 9.49 -1.34
C THR A 59 -3.00 7.99 -1.65
N LEU A 60 -4.11 7.25 -1.53
CA LEU A 60 -4.15 5.82 -1.85
C LEU A 60 -3.77 5.58 -3.31
N TYR A 61 -4.41 6.28 -4.27
CA TYR A 61 -4.10 6.17 -5.69
C TYR A 61 -2.63 6.53 -6.01
N ALA A 62 -2.08 7.57 -5.37
CA ALA A 62 -0.68 7.93 -5.54
C ALA A 62 0.26 6.80 -5.09
N ILE A 63 -0.05 6.13 -3.97
CA ILE A 63 0.70 4.98 -3.47
C ILE A 63 0.58 3.77 -4.40
N LEU A 64 -0.62 3.46 -4.87
CA LEU A 64 -0.86 2.34 -5.78
C LEU A 64 -0.25 2.54 -7.17
N SER A 65 0.09 3.78 -7.54
CA SER A 65 0.57 4.13 -8.87
C SER A 65 1.84 3.36 -9.31
N LYS A 66 2.05 3.35 -10.63
CA LYS A 66 3.27 2.81 -11.27
C LYS A 66 4.57 3.41 -10.74
N LYS A 67 4.54 4.62 -10.18
CA LYS A 67 5.72 5.29 -9.63
C LYS A 67 6.13 4.74 -8.26
N GLN A 68 5.17 4.33 -7.43
CA GLN A 68 5.43 3.99 -6.02
C GLN A 68 5.37 2.50 -5.71
N THR A 69 4.29 1.80 -6.06
CA THR A 69 4.16 0.35 -5.74
C THR A 69 3.99 -0.52 -6.97
N GLN A 70 3.56 0.03 -8.11
CA GLN A 70 3.30 -0.70 -9.35
C GLN A 70 2.17 -1.75 -9.27
N ILE A 71 1.38 -1.77 -8.18
CA ILE A 71 0.29 -2.74 -8.05
C ILE A 71 -1.03 -2.23 -8.64
N GLY A 72 -1.24 -0.91 -8.67
CA GLY A 72 -2.49 -0.29 -9.11
C GLY A 72 -3.69 -0.69 -8.26
N ARG A 73 -4.88 -0.33 -8.73
CA ARG A 73 -6.15 -0.73 -8.11
C ARG A 73 -6.30 -2.25 -8.07
N ASP A 74 -6.14 -2.90 -9.22
CA ASP A 74 -6.41 -4.33 -9.35
C ASP A 74 -5.43 -5.17 -8.53
N GLY A 75 -4.18 -4.71 -8.37
CA GLY A 75 -3.23 -5.35 -7.48
C GLY A 75 -3.65 -5.25 -6.01
N LEU A 76 -4.18 -4.11 -5.56
CA LEU A 76 -4.73 -4.00 -4.20
C LEU A 76 -5.90 -4.97 -3.99
N LEU A 77 -6.84 -5.05 -4.94
CA LEU A 77 -7.97 -5.96 -4.84
C LEU A 77 -7.54 -7.42 -4.80
N LYS A 78 -6.54 -7.81 -5.60
CA LYS A 78 -5.96 -9.16 -5.56
C LYS A 78 -5.30 -9.48 -4.20
N LEU A 79 -4.63 -8.50 -3.59
CA LEU A 79 -4.04 -8.68 -2.27
C LEU A 79 -5.11 -8.85 -1.19
N LEU A 80 -6.19 -8.08 -1.27
CA LEU A 80 -7.34 -8.18 -0.36
C LEU A 80 -8.11 -9.49 -0.54
N ASP A 81 -8.32 -9.93 -1.77
CA ASP A 81 -8.93 -11.23 -2.07
C ASP A 81 -8.08 -12.38 -1.51
N LYS A 82 -6.76 -12.29 -1.64
CA LYS A 82 -5.82 -13.33 -1.17
C LYS A 82 -5.65 -13.37 0.34
N TYR A 83 -5.55 -12.22 1.01
CA TYR A 83 -5.14 -12.12 2.41
C TYR A 83 -6.23 -11.59 3.35
N GLY A 84 -7.35 -11.12 2.80
CA GLY A 84 -8.36 -10.37 3.55
C GLY A 84 -7.90 -8.96 3.93
N MET A 85 -8.78 -8.24 4.63
CA MET A 85 -8.46 -6.93 5.21
C MET A 85 -7.70 -7.13 6.55
N PRO A 86 -6.45 -6.66 6.70
CA PRO A 86 -5.71 -6.85 7.95
C PRO A 86 -6.30 -6.07 9.12
N ALA A 87 -5.99 -6.49 10.35
CA ALA A 87 -6.34 -5.76 11.57
C ALA A 87 -5.69 -4.36 11.62
N ASN A 88 -6.43 -3.35 12.07
CA ASN A 88 -6.01 -1.95 12.14
C ASN A 88 -5.40 -1.57 13.52
N GLU A 89 -4.34 -2.27 13.91
CA GLU A 89 -3.68 -2.15 15.22
C GLU A 89 -2.57 -1.10 15.24
#